data_AF-A0AAU8MWZ7-F1
#
_entry.id   AF-A0AAU8MWZ7-F1
#
_cell.length_a   1.000
_cell.length_b   1.000
_cell.length_c   1.000
_cell.angle_alpha   90.00
_cell.angle_beta   90.00
_cell.angle_gamma   90.00
#
_symmetry.space_group_name_H-M   'P 1'
#
loop_
_entity.id
_entity.type
_entity.pdbx_description
1 polymer ?
#
loop_
_entity_poly.entity_id
_entity_poly.type
_entity_poly.pdbx_seq_one_letter_code
_entity_poly.pdbx_strand_id
1 'polypeptide(L)'
;MATTLPIVSLLIQSIPELKGKAPAGTFGWLFFAGIAWLAALAIYSMRAPRLLKAVSTSYAGLTGAPRRALLTEYVKSAVIELAYPAKWPSLDFMLDARNPKRDVAKGLMEYGYTPIKYGFDLAAQSAIESALYDWAGQRQQKILGRRLDGTLGKRTQMLRGYDGGFDPSVSRLEVCEPSDLDIERQPDLSRQDLILDWIDVPVGMAEKLVGFDVARSQRGICEGLERLFTTDAGAEAFAGIVAQWSNWSRPWSRAAVLFMYSATAGLIGYFIYLQAITMWKAM
;
A
#
# COMPACT_ATOMS: atom_id res chain seq x y z
N MET A 1 19.93 -2.15 -6.76
CA MET A 1 19.94 -1.34 -8.01
C MET A 1 21.27 -0.61 -8.11
N ALA A 2 22.26 -1.18 -8.82
CA ALA A 2 23.61 -0.60 -8.93
C ALA A 2 24.33 -1.00 -10.23
N THR A 3 23.61 -1.21 -11.34
CA THR A 3 24.20 -1.76 -12.58
C THR A 3 24.36 -0.74 -13.72
N THR A 4 23.86 0.50 -13.61
CA THR A 4 23.93 1.48 -14.71
C THR A 4 25.11 2.46 -14.65
N LEU A 5 25.55 2.82 -13.44
CA LEU A 5 26.76 3.64 -13.22
C LEU A 5 28.06 3.00 -13.77
N PRO A 6 28.28 1.67 -13.63
CA PRO A 6 29.44 1.01 -14.21
C PRO A 6 29.43 1.06 -15.74
N ILE A 7 28.27 1.04 -16.39
CA ILE A 7 28.14 0.99 -17.86
C ILE A 7 28.55 2.34 -18.48
N VAL A 8 28.13 3.45 -17.88
CA VAL A 8 28.50 4.80 -18.36
C VAL A 8 30.00 5.06 -18.14
N SER A 9 30.56 4.60 -17.01
CA SER A 9 32.00 4.70 -16.74
C SER A 9 32.83 3.80 -17.66
N LEU A 10 32.39 2.57 -17.92
CA LEU A 10 33.03 1.66 -18.88
C LEU A 10 33.02 2.20 -20.31
N LEU A 11 31.92 2.82 -20.76
CA LEU A 11 31.80 3.41 -22.09
C LEU A 11 32.75 4.60 -22.29
N ILE A 12 32.96 5.41 -21.24
CA ILE A 12 33.89 6.54 -21.28
C ILE A 12 35.36 6.07 -21.22
N GLN A 13 35.64 4.97 -20.51
CA GLN A 13 36.99 4.42 -20.37
C GLN A 13 37.43 3.52 -21.55
N SER A 14 36.49 2.87 -22.24
CA SER A 14 36.79 1.88 -23.29
C SER A 14 37.19 2.48 -24.64
N ILE A 15 37.12 3.80 -24.84
CA ILE A 15 37.47 4.40 -26.14
C ILE A 15 38.36 5.66 -25.97
N PRO A 16 39.67 5.48 -25.75
CA PRO A 16 40.64 6.58 -25.65
C PRO A 16 40.74 7.46 -26.91
N GLU A 17 40.41 6.89 -28.08
CA GLU A 17 40.52 7.56 -29.40
C GLU A 17 39.47 8.67 -29.62
N LEU A 18 38.49 8.82 -28.73
CA LEU A 18 37.48 9.88 -28.79
C LEU A 18 37.92 11.20 -28.14
N LYS A 19 39.08 11.24 -27.49
CA LYS A 19 39.70 12.50 -27.03
C LYS A 19 40.20 13.30 -28.24
N GLY A 20 39.30 14.05 -28.88
CA GLY A 20 39.65 15.07 -29.87
C GLY A 20 38.95 14.98 -31.25
N LYS A 21 38.17 13.91 -31.53
CA LYS A 21 37.50 13.73 -32.83
C LYS A 21 35.96 13.72 -32.80
N ALA A 22 35.34 13.68 -31.62
CA ALA A 22 33.88 13.74 -31.53
C ALA A 22 33.36 15.17 -31.75
N PRO A 23 32.31 15.39 -32.57
CA PRO A 23 31.73 16.71 -32.74
C PRO A 23 31.20 17.22 -31.39
N ALA A 24 31.44 18.51 -31.12
CA ALA A 24 31.31 19.18 -29.82
C ALA A 24 29.92 19.13 -29.14
N GLY A 25 28.93 18.46 -29.72
CA GLY A 25 27.59 18.26 -29.13
C GLY A 25 27.29 16.83 -28.67
N THR A 26 28.12 15.84 -29.01
CA THR A 26 27.77 14.41 -28.81
C THR A 26 27.76 14.04 -27.33
N PHE A 27 28.72 14.53 -26.54
CA PHE A 27 28.75 14.34 -25.09
C PHE A 27 27.64 15.09 -24.35
N GLY A 28 27.00 16.08 -24.99
CA GLY A 28 25.81 16.75 -24.43
C GLY A 28 24.66 15.78 -24.19
N TRP A 29 24.49 14.77 -25.04
CA TRP A 29 23.44 13.75 -24.90
C TRP A 29 23.67 12.84 -23.68
N LEU A 30 24.93 12.51 -23.37
CA LEU A 30 25.30 11.81 -22.14
C LEU A 30 25.00 12.66 -20.89
N PHE A 31 25.27 13.97 -20.95
CA PHE A 31 24.95 14.89 -19.86
C PHE A 31 23.43 14.98 -19.63
N PHE A 32 22.63 15.14 -20.69
CA PHE A 32 21.16 15.12 -20.58
C PHE A 32 20.62 13.78 -20.09
N ALA A 33 21.23 12.65 -20.50
CA ALA A 33 20.88 11.33 -19.99
C ALA A 33 21.12 11.22 -18.47
N GLY A 34 22.25 11.77 -18.00
CA GLY A 34 22.57 11.87 -16.57
C GLY A 34 21.56 12.72 -15.78
N ILE A 35 21.18 13.89 -16.31
CA ILE A 35 20.16 14.75 -15.69
C ILE A 35 18.80 14.03 -15.63
N ALA A 36 18.36 13.42 -16.73
CA ALA A 36 17.09 12.69 -16.77
C ALA A 36 17.08 11.53 -15.76
N TRP A 37 18.21 10.84 -15.59
CA TRP A 37 18.36 9.78 -14.60
C TRP A 37 18.29 10.30 -13.16
N LEU A 38 18.98 11.42 -12.86
CA LEU A 38 18.91 12.06 -11.55
C LEU A 38 17.50 12.58 -11.24
N ALA A 39 16.80 13.13 -12.23
CA ALA A 39 15.41 13.54 -12.11
C ALA A 39 14.49 12.34 -11.83
N ALA A 40 14.69 11.20 -12.52
CA ALA A 40 13.97 9.96 -12.24
C ALA A 40 14.17 9.51 -10.78
N LEU A 41 15.41 9.57 -10.30
CA LEU A 41 15.77 9.20 -8.93
C LEU A 41 15.14 10.15 -7.91
N ALA A 42 15.13 11.46 -8.17
CA ALA A 42 14.50 12.46 -7.32
C ALA A 42 12.98 12.30 -7.27
N ILE A 43 12.33 12.07 -8.42
CA ILE A 43 10.88 11.81 -8.48
C ILE A 43 10.55 10.53 -7.71
N TYR A 44 11.34 9.47 -7.88
CA TYR A 44 11.19 8.23 -7.11
C TYR A 44 11.39 8.47 -5.61
N SER A 45 12.44 9.19 -5.21
CA SER A 45 12.74 9.45 -3.80
C SER A 45 11.71 10.35 -3.12
N MET A 46 11.06 11.25 -3.85
CA MET A 46 10.00 12.10 -3.30
C MET A 46 8.64 11.40 -3.28
N ARG A 47 8.29 10.66 -4.35
CA ARG A 47 6.92 10.16 -4.54
C ARG A 47 6.72 8.68 -4.22
N ALA A 48 7.79 7.88 -4.12
CA ALA A 48 7.64 6.46 -3.77
C ALA A 48 7.11 6.30 -2.34
N PRO A 49 6.24 5.30 -2.08
CA PRO A 49 5.74 5.00 -0.75
C PRO A 49 6.87 4.75 0.25
N ARG A 50 6.69 5.20 1.50
CA ARG A 50 7.68 5.00 2.57
C ARG A 50 7.94 3.51 2.81
N LEU A 51 6.89 2.69 2.76
CA LEU A 51 6.98 1.24 2.86
C LEU A 51 7.80 0.63 1.71
N LEU A 52 7.58 1.07 0.47
CA LEU A 52 8.35 0.59 -0.68
C LEU A 52 9.84 0.93 -0.53
N LYS A 53 10.16 2.14 -0.07
CA LYS A 53 11.53 2.53 0.24
C LYS A 53 12.09 1.60 1.31
N ALA A 54 11.41 1.45 2.44
CA ALA A 54 11.85 0.62 3.57
C ALA A 54 12.10 -0.85 3.20
N VAL A 55 11.24 -1.44 2.35
CA VAL A 55 11.40 -2.81 1.84
C VAL A 55 12.57 -2.89 0.85
N SER A 56 12.73 -1.90 -0.03
CA SER A 56 13.77 -1.90 -1.09
C SER A 56 15.17 -1.53 -0.62
N THR A 57 15.29 -0.68 0.40
CA THR A 57 16.59 -0.22 0.90
C THR A 57 17.25 -1.20 1.85
N SER A 58 16.62 -2.36 2.13
CA SER A 58 17.07 -3.40 3.07
C SER A 58 17.84 -2.76 4.21
N TYR A 59 17.17 -2.12 5.18
CA TYR A 59 17.83 -1.47 6.33
C TYR A 59 18.91 -2.41 6.91
N ALA A 60 20.15 -2.25 6.44
CA ALA A 60 21.09 -3.36 6.28
C ALA A 60 21.74 -3.81 7.60
N GLY A 61 21.32 -3.21 8.71
CA GLY A 61 21.79 -3.53 10.06
C GLY A 61 20.67 -3.81 11.07
N LEU A 62 19.39 -3.79 10.66
CA LEU A 62 18.27 -4.13 11.53
C LEU A 62 17.81 -5.54 11.20
N THR A 63 18.03 -6.49 12.11
CA THR A 63 17.53 -7.88 12.01
C THR A 63 16.64 -8.21 13.21
N GLY A 64 15.68 -9.12 13.05
CA GLY A 64 14.80 -9.57 14.13
C GLY A 64 13.77 -8.52 14.59
N ALA A 65 13.52 -8.48 15.91
CA ALA A 65 12.49 -7.65 16.55
C ALA A 65 12.41 -6.18 16.10
N PRO A 66 13.51 -5.39 16.03
CA PRO A 66 13.42 -3.99 15.65
C PRO A 66 13.01 -3.80 14.17
N ARG A 67 13.43 -4.72 13.29
CA ARG A 67 13.01 -4.70 11.88
C ARG A 67 11.52 -5.01 11.76
N ARG A 68 11.03 -6.02 12.49
CA ARG A 68 9.60 -6.38 12.53
C ARG A 68 8.76 -5.20 12.99
N ALA A 69 9.11 -4.58 14.11
CA ALA A 69 8.38 -3.41 14.64
C ALA A 69 8.30 -2.26 13.63
N LEU A 70 9.41 -1.97 12.96
CA LEU A 70 9.47 -0.93 11.93
C LEU A 70 8.61 -1.27 10.71
N LEU A 71 8.66 -2.52 10.21
CA LEU A 71 7.80 -2.98 9.11
C LEU A 71 6.31 -2.94 9.50
N THR A 72 5.98 -3.35 10.72
CA THR A 72 4.62 -3.29 11.26
C THR A 72 4.08 -1.86 11.22
N GLU A 73 4.84 -0.88 11.69
CA GLU A 73 4.42 0.53 11.69
C GLU A 73 4.26 1.08 10.26
N TYR A 74 5.17 0.75 9.34
CA TYR A 74 5.03 1.17 7.95
C TYR A 74 3.82 0.54 7.25
N VAL A 75 3.55 -0.73 7.50
CA VAL A 75 2.37 -1.40 6.93
C VAL A 75 1.10 -0.84 7.54
N LYS A 76 1.02 -0.68 8.86
CA LYS A 76 -0.12 -0.03 9.51
C LYS A 76 -0.37 1.35 8.93
N SER A 77 0.67 2.17 8.78
CA SER A 77 0.54 3.49 8.15
C SER A 77 0.00 3.41 6.72
N ALA A 78 0.50 2.47 5.90
CA ALA A 78 0.04 2.30 4.52
C ALA A 78 -1.40 1.78 4.42
N VAL A 79 -1.82 0.92 5.37
CA VAL A 79 -3.19 0.43 5.46
C VAL A 79 -4.11 1.55 5.96
N ILE A 80 -3.75 2.27 7.02
CA ILE A 80 -4.52 3.38 7.58
C ILE A 80 -4.73 4.51 6.57
N GLU A 81 -3.79 4.75 5.63
CA GLU A 81 -3.97 5.71 4.53
C GLU A 81 -5.20 5.43 3.66
N LEU A 82 -5.73 4.20 3.65
CA LEU A 82 -7.00 3.87 2.98
C LEU A 82 -8.25 4.23 3.77
N ALA A 83 -8.13 4.34 5.09
CA ALA A 83 -9.28 4.66 5.92
C ALA A 83 -9.66 6.12 5.71
N TYR A 84 -10.95 6.38 5.51
CA TYR A 84 -11.45 7.73 5.32
C TYR A 84 -12.69 8.02 6.18
N PRO A 85 -12.95 9.29 6.51
CA PRO A 85 -14.15 9.68 7.22
C PRO A 85 -15.32 9.72 6.24
N ALA A 86 -16.30 8.82 6.44
CA ALA A 86 -17.53 8.80 5.68
C ALA A 86 -18.62 9.55 6.45
N LYS A 87 -19.12 10.64 5.84
CA LYS A 87 -20.20 11.45 6.41
C LYS A 87 -21.55 10.80 6.16
N TRP A 88 -22.45 10.94 7.12
CA TRP A 88 -23.85 10.57 6.89
C TRP A 88 -24.52 11.57 5.93
N PRO A 89 -25.47 11.11 5.10
CA PRO A 89 -26.30 11.99 4.29
C PRO A 89 -27.21 12.86 5.15
N SER A 90 -27.75 13.94 4.56
CA SER A 90 -28.61 14.87 5.29
C SER A 90 -29.86 14.22 5.88
N LEU A 91 -30.44 14.89 6.89
CA LEU A 91 -31.60 14.43 7.66
C LEU A 91 -32.77 13.95 6.78
N ASP A 92 -32.98 14.59 5.63
CA ASP A 92 -34.04 14.29 4.66
C ASP A 92 -33.96 12.86 4.10
N PHE A 93 -32.76 12.28 4.00
CA PHE A 93 -32.54 10.93 3.50
C PHE A 93 -32.53 9.85 4.60
N MET A 94 -32.66 10.25 5.87
CA MET A 94 -32.59 9.34 7.03
C MET A 94 -33.96 8.95 7.59
N LEU A 95 -35.06 9.40 6.98
CA LEU A 95 -36.41 9.33 7.55
C LEU A 95 -37.04 7.92 7.61
N ASP A 96 -36.44 6.88 7.01
CA ASP A 96 -37.21 5.67 6.68
C ASP A 96 -36.55 4.30 7.00
N ALA A 97 -35.87 4.13 8.14
CA ALA A 97 -35.56 2.76 8.60
C ALA A 97 -35.38 2.64 10.11
N ARG A 98 -35.90 1.55 10.69
CA ARG A 98 -35.69 1.09 12.07
C ARG A 98 -34.24 0.62 12.32
N ASN A 99 -33.25 1.47 12.07
CA ASN A 99 -31.85 1.18 12.34
C ASN A 99 -31.34 2.06 13.50
N PRO A 100 -30.92 1.47 14.64
CA PRO A 100 -30.47 2.24 15.80
C PRO A 100 -29.29 3.19 15.49
N LYS A 101 -28.50 2.91 14.45
CA LYS A 101 -27.40 3.78 14.02
C LYS A 101 -27.89 5.07 13.37
N ARG A 102 -29.01 4.99 12.63
CA ARG A 102 -29.67 6.16 12.05
C ARG A 102 -30.29 7.03 13.14
N ASP A 103 -30.84 6.43 14.19
CA ASP A 103 -31.36 7.17 15.35
C ASP A 103 -30.25 7.95 16.06
N VAL A 104 -29.08 7.34 16.27
CA VAL A 104 -27.90 8.02 16.83
C VAL A 104 -27.42 9.14 15.90
N ALA A 105 -27.30 8.87 14.59
CA ALA A 105 -26.87 9.89 13.62
C ALA A 105 -27.84 11.07 13.55
N LYS A 106 -29.15 10.80 13.55
CA LYS A 106 -30.23 11.80 13.57
C LYS A 106 -30.15 12.64 14.84
N GLY A 107 -30.02 12.01 16.01
CA GLY A 107 -29.84 12.72 17.27
C GLY A 107 -28.62 13.65 17.22
N LEU A 108 -27.47 13.16 16.73
CA LEU A 108 -26.27 14.00 16.58
C LEU A 108 -26.51 15.22 15.66
N MET A 109 -27.20 15.04 14.54
CA MET A 109 -27.55 16.16 13.65
C MET A 109 -28.51 17.16 14.29
N GLU A 110 -29.50 16.70 15.04
CA GLU A 110 -30.44 17.57 15.78
C GLU A 110 -29.73 18.44 16.83
N TYR A 111 -28.64 17.94 17.43
CA TYR A 111 -27.76 18.69 18.33
C TYR A 111 -26.71 19.56 17.61
N GLY A 112 -26.72 19.62 16.27
CA GLY A 112 -25.81 20.43 15.47
C GLY A 112 -24.43 19.81 15.21
N TYR A 113 -24.24 18.51 15.47
CA TYR A 113 -23.00 17.80 15.15
C TYR A 113 -23.06 17.15 13.77
N THR A 114 -21.89 16.95 13.15
CA THR A 114 -21.77 16.18 11.91
C THR A 114 -21.48 14.71 12.23
N PRO A 115 -22.46 13.80 12.12
CA PRO A 115 -22.21 12.37 12.33
C PRO A 115 -21.30 11.82 11.24
N ILE A 116 -20.27 11.07 11.65
CA ILE A 116 -19.33 10.41 10.75
C ILE A 116 -19.02 8.99 11.22
N LYS A 117 -18.65 8.14 10.26
CA LYS A 117 -17.95 6.88 10.54
C LYS A 117 -16.54 6.97 9.97
N TYR A 118 -15.55 6.43 10.66
CA TYR A 118 -14.16 6.41 10.20
C TYR A 118 -13.67 4.97 10.07
N GLY A 119 -13.33 4.54 8.86
CA GLY A 119 -12.96 3.16 8.58
C GLY A 119 -12.68 2.92 7.10
N PHE A 120 -12.68 1.65 6.72
CA PHE A 120 -12.43 1.19 5.36
C PHE A 120 -13.72 0.98 4.59
N ASP A 121 -13.80 1.53 3.38
CA ASP A 121 -14.89 1.22 2.45
C ASP A 121 -14.71 -0.14 1.78
N LEU A 122 -15.68 -0.52 0.95
CA LEU A 122 -15.66 -1.79 0.22
C LEU A 122 -14.42 -1.95 -0.66
N ALA A 123 -13.94 -0.87 -1.29
CA ALA A 123 -12.75 -0.92 -2.13
C ALA A 123 -11.49 -1.20 -1.28
N ALA A 124 -11.29 -0.44 -0.20
CA ALA A 124 -10.20 -0.65 0.75
C ALA A 124 -10.26 -2.04 1.40
N GLN A 125 -11.45 -2.47 1.80
CA GLN A 125 -11.70 -3.81 2.34
C GLN A 125 -11.23 -4.88 1.37
N SER A 126 -11.67 -4.82 0.11
CA SER A 126 -11.29 -5.80 -0.92
C SER A 126 -9.79 -5.83 -1.17
N ALA A 127 -9.12 -4.67 -1.15
CA ALA A 127 -7.68 -4.57 -1.35
C ALA A 127 -6.90 -5.21 -0.18
N ILE A 128 -7.32 -4.93 1.06
CA ILE A 128 -6.72 -5.50 2.27
C ILE A 128 -6.97 -7.00 2.33
N GLU A 129 -8.19 -7.45 2.06
CA GLU A 129 -8.53 -8.88 2.00
C GLU A 129 -7.68 -9.61 0.96
N SER A 130 -7.57 -9.07 -0.26
CA SER A 130 -6.73 -9.66 -1.32
C SER A 130 -5.28 -9.80 -0.87
N ALA A 131 -4.71 -8.78 -0.25
CA ALA A 131 -3.33 -8.82 0.27
C ALA A 131 -3.15 -9.88 1.37
N LEU A 132 -4.14 -10.06 2.23
CA LEU A 132 -4.13 -11.10 3.27
C LEU A 132 -4.22 -12.50 2.65
N TYR A 133 -5.08 -12.70 1.66
CA TYR A 133 -5.21 -13.97 0.95
C TYR A 133 -3.92 -14.35 0.20
N ASP A 134 -3.27 -13.39 -0.46
CA ASP A 134 -1.98 -13.61 -1.12
C ASP A 134 -0.91 -14.03 -0.11
N TRP A 135 -0.87 -13.37 1.06
CA TRP A 135 0.05 -13.70 2.13
C TRP A 135 -0.21 -15.09 2.73
N ALA A 136 -1.47 -15.42 2.98
CA ALA A 136 -1.87 -16.72 3.53
C ALA A 136 -1.57 -17.86 2.54
N GLY A 137 -1.78 -17.62 1.24
CA GLY A 137 -1.41 -18.55 0.16
C GLY A 137 0.08 -18.86 0.13
N GLN A 138 0.94 -17.86 0.32
CA GLN A 138 2.40 -18.06 0.42
C GLN A 138 2.81 -18.88 1.64
N ARG A 139 2.00 -18.90 2.71
CA ARG A 139 2.27 -19.61 3.96
C ARG A 139 1.48 -20.90 4.16
N GLN A 140 0.62 -21.26 3.22
CA GLN A 140 -0.33 -22.37 3.36
C GLN A 140 -1.22 -22.24 4.62
N GLN A 141 -1.53 -21.01 5.04
CA GLN A 141 -2.42 -20.72 6.16
C GLN A 141 -3.85 -20.52 5.68
N LYS A 142 -4.83 -20.86 6.53
CA LYS A 142 -6.25 -20.64 6.22
C LYS A 142 -6.68 -19.27 6.76
N ILE A 143 -7.43 -18.54 5.95
CA ILE A 143 -8.20 -17.37 6.40
C ILE A 143 -9.67 -17.77 6.47
N LEU A 144 -10.26 -17.57 7.64
CA LEU A 144 -11.67 -17.83 7.91
C LEU A 144 -12.37 -16.52 8.30
N GLY A 145 -13.68 -16.46 8.07
CA GLY A 145 -14.52 -15.37 8.58
C GLY A 145 -15.57 -15.93 9.52
N ARG A 146 -15.97 -15.12 10.52
CA ARG A 146 -17.07 -15.47 11.41
C ARG A 146 -18.40 -15.22 10.70
N ARG A 147 -19.22 -16.26 10.60
CA ARG A 147 -20.57 -16.18 10.03
C ARG A 147 -21.57 -15.68 11.08
N LEU A 148 -22.74 -15.23 10.62
CA LEU A 148 -23.83 -14.74 11.49
C LEU A 148 -24.33 -15.79 12.48
N ASP A 149 -24.20 -17.08 12.14
CA ASP A 149 -24.52 -18.22 13.01
C ASP A 149 -23.42 -18.52 14.05
N GLY A 150 -22.35 -17.72 14.09
CA GLY A 150 -21.21 -17.90 14.97
C GLY A 150 -20.24 -19.01 14.53
N THR A 151 -20.48 -19.65 13.38
CA THR A 151 -19.56 -20.66 12.84
C THR A 151 -18.43 -20.02 12.04
N LEU A 152 -17.26 -20.67 12.05
CA LEU A 152 -16.17 -20.30 11.17
C LEU A 152 -16.31 -21.00 9.83
N GLY A 153 -16.11 -20.26 8.76
CA GLY A 153 -16.14 -20.83 7.43
C GLY A 153 -15.21 -20.09 6.49
N LYS A 154 -14.98 -20.69 5.31
CA LYS A 154 -14.34 -19.98 4.21
C LYS A 154 -15.13 -18.69 3.98
N ARG A 155 -14.42 -17.58 4.09
CA ARG A 155 -14.94 -16.27 3.77
C ARG A 155 -14.98 -16.16 2.25
N THR A 156 -16.04 -16.69 1.63
CA THR A 156 -16.44 -16.23 0.29
C THR A 156 -16.52 -14.72 0.38
N GLN A 157 -15.72 -13.99 -0.40
CA GLN A 157 -15.67 -12.52 -0.44
C GLN A 157 -17.06 -11.94 -0.22
N MET A 158 -17.41 -11.70 1.04
CA MET A 158 -18.61 -10.97 1.36
C MET A 158 -18.15 -9.54 1.22
N LEU A 159 -18.14 -9.08 -0.03
CA LEU A 159 -18.61 -7.75 -0.30
C LEU A 159 -19.89 -7.66 0.54
N ARG A 160 -19.84 -7.01 1.70
CA ARG A 160 -21.06 -6.48 2.29
C ARG A 160 -21.69 -5.74 1.12
N GLY A 161 -22.77 -6.29 0.58
CA GLY A 161 -23.53 -5.58 -0.42
C GLY A 161 -23.80 -4.21 0.16
N TYR A 162 -23.82 -3.17 -0.68
CA TYR A 162 -24.47 -1.94 -0.29
C TYR A 162 -25.78 -2.34 0.38
N ASP A 163 -25.92 -2.08 1.69
CA ASP A 163 -27.11 -2.44 2.47
C ASP A 163 -28.25 -1.49 2.04
N GLY A 164 -28.66 -1.59 0.77
CA GLY A 164 -29.83 -0.99 0.11
C GLY A 164 -30.14 0.48 0.40
N GLY A 165 -29.27 1.23 1.07
CA GLY A 165 -29.64 2.42 1.81
C GLY A 165 -28.47 3.35 2.04
N PHE A 166 -28.79 4.59 2.38
CA PHE A 166 -27.84 5.70 2.48
C PHE A 166 -26.93 5.65 3.72
N ASP A 167 -26.71 4.48 4.33
CA ASP A 167 -25.79 4.33 5.46
C ASP A 167 -24.33 4.24 4.94
N PRO A 168 -23.40 5.06 5.45
CA PRO A 168 -21.98 4.89 5.13
C PRO A 168 -21.48 3.48 5.46
N SER A 169 -21.13 2.72 4.43
CA SER A 169 -20.63 1.35 4.52
C SER A 169 -19.11 1.33 4.76
N VAL A 170 -18.69 1.76 5.96
CA VAL A 170 -17.30 1.63 6.40
C VAL A 170 -17.17 0.64 7.54
N SER A 171 -16.05 -0.08 7.58
CA SER A 171 -15.79 -1.11 8.60
C SER A 171 -14.37 -1.00 9.12
N ARG A 172 -14.15 -1.46 10.35
CA ARG A 172 -12.82 -1.69 10.90
C ARG A 172 -12.40 -3.13 10.67
N LEU A 173 -11.10 -3.34 10.55
CA LEU A 173 -10.46 -4.63 10.38
C LEU A 173 -10.11 -5.21 11.76
N GLU A 174 -10.54 -6.44 12.01
CA GLU A 174 -10.09 -7.24 13.14
C GLU A 174 -9.48 -8.56 12.64
N VAL A 175 -8.23 -8.81 13.03
CA VAL A 175 -7.49 -10.04 12.72
C VAL A 175 -7.22 -10.80 14.02
N CYS A 176 -7.81 -11.98 14.13
CA CYS A 176 -7.76 -12.81 15.32
C CYS A 176 -7.17 -14.20 15.03
N GLU A 177 -6.66 -14.84 16.07
CA GLU A 177 -6.27 -16.25 16.07
C GLU A 177 -7.50 -17.07 16.50
N PRO A 178 -7.65 -18.31 16.01
CA PRO A 178 -8.66 -19.22 16.51
C PRO A 178 -8.53 -19.40 18.01
N SER A 179 -9.65 -19.26 18.73
CA SER A 179 -9.69 -19.61 20.15
C SER A 179 -9.63 -21.12 20.32
N ASP A 180 -9.29 -21.60 21.53
CA ASP A 180 -9.29 -23.04 21.82
C ASP A 180 -10.67 -23.67 21.56
N LEU A 181 -11.74 -22.93 21.83
CA LEU A 181 -13.11 -23.36 21.52
C LEU A 181 -13.37 -23.47 20.01
N ASP A 182 -12.76 -22.61 19.19
CA ASP A 182 -12.89 -22.67 17.74
C ASP A 182 -12.18 -23.92 17.18
N ILE A 183 -11.00 -24.25 17.73
CA ILE A 183 -10.22 -25.44 17.38
C ILE A 183 -10.95 -26.71 17.83
N GLU A 184 -11.54 -26.72 19.03
CA GLU A 184 -12.35 -27.84 19.51
C GLU A 184 -13.57 -28.12 18.61
N ARG A 185 -14.20 -27.06 18.09
CA ARG A 185 -15.35 -27.17 17.18
C ARG A 185 -14.98 -27.58 15.76
N GLN A 186 -13.74 -27.31 15.34
CA GLN A 186 -13.24 -27.57 13.99
C GLN A 186 -11.78 -28.06 14.07
N PRO A 187 -11.55 -29.39 14.17
CA PRO A 187 -10.20 -29.94 14.36
C PRO A 187 -9.24 -29.69 13.19
N ASP A 188 -9.75 -29.24 12.03
CA ASP A 188 -8.96 -28.85 10.88
C ASP A 188 -8.31 -27.45 11.00
N LEU A 189 -8.59 -26.72 12.10
CA LEU A 189 -8.04 -25.40 12.39
C LEU A 189 -6.74 -25.48 13.18
N SER A 190 -5.75 -24.71 12.74
CA SER A 190 -4.48 -24.52 13.45
C SER A 190 -4.48 -23.18 14.17
N ARG A 191 -3.75 -23.06 15.29
CA ARG A 191 -3.48 -21.77 15.96
C ARG A 191 -2.78 -20.75 15.08
N GLN A 192 -2.17 -21.21 13.98
CA GLN A 192 -1.49 -20.36 13.01
C GLN A 192 -2.43 -19.82 11.92
N ASP A 193 -3.67 -20.34 11.84
CA ASP A 193 -4.68 -19.82 10.94
C ASP A 193 -5.19 -18.46 11.44
N LEU A 194 -5.86 -17.72 10.57
CA LEU A 194 -6.35 -16.38 10.87
C LEU A 194 -7.86 -16.31 10.71
N ILE A 195 -8.49 -15.65 11.67
CA ILE A 195 -9.87 -15.22 11.62
C ILE A 195 -9.87 -13.75 11.24
N LEU A 196 -10.54 -13.44 10.13
CA LEU A 196 -10.65 -12.11 9.57
C LEU A 196 -12.09 -11.64 9.69
N ASP A 197 -12.31 -10.58 10.47
CA ASP A 197 -13.63 -9.98 10.67
C ASP A 197 -13.62 -8.49 10.28
N TRP A 198 -14.69 -8.07 9.61
CA TRP A 198 -14.94 -6.66 9.32
C TRP A 198 -16.12 -6.21 10.15
N ILE A 199 -15.83 -5.31 11.07
CA ILE A 199 -16.79 -4.87 12.07
C ILE A 199 -17.27 -3.49 11.68
N ASP A 200 -18.58 -3.32 11.70
CA ASP A 200 -19.20 -2.04 11.39
C ASP A 200 -18.83 -1.00 12.47
N VAL A 201 -18.39 0.16 12.02
CA VAL A 201 -17.89 1.21 12.92
C VAL A 201 -19.08 1.94 13.56
N PRO A 202 -19.02 2.25 14.88
CA PRO A 202 -20.04 3.09 15.51
C PRO A 202 -20.06 4.51 14.92
N VAL A 203 -21.21 5.19 15.06
CA VAL A 203 -21.35 6.59 14.65
C VAL A 203 -20.63 7.49 15.64
N GLY A 204 -19.72 8.33 15.14
CA GLY A 204 -18.99 9.34 15.90
C GLY A 204 -19.35 10.76 15.47
N MET A 205 -18.72 11.75 16.12
CA MET A 205 -18.86 13.18 15.83
C MET A 205 -17.63 13.68 15.08
N ALA A 206 -17.80 14.34 13.93
CA ALA A 206 -16.69 14.86 13.13
C ALA A 206 -15.79 15.84 13.91
N GLU A 207 -16.43 16.63 14.77
CA GLU A 207 -15.80 17.66 15.57
C GLU A 207 -14.84 17.07 16.62
N LYS A 208 -15.08 15.81 17.04
CA LYS A 208 -14.16 15.06 17.90
C LYS A 208 -13.03 14.37 17.14
N LEU A 209 -13.17 14.21 15.82
CA LEU A 209 -12.10 13.70 14.95
C LEU A 209 -11.08 14.79 14.54
N VAL A 210 -11.03 15.93 15.24
CA VAL A 210 -9.96 16.93 15.04
C VAL A 210 -8.88 16.71 16.12
N GLY A 211 -7.75 16.13 15.72
CA GLY A 211 -6.55 16.00 16.59
C GLY A 211 -6.38 14.64 17.28
N PHE A 212 -6.16 14.64 18.60
CA PHE A 212 -5.69 13.49 19.41
C PHE A 212 -6.55 12.21 19.30
N ASP A 213 -7.85 12.37 18.99
CA ASP A 213 -8.79 11.26 18.80
C ASP A 213 -8.65 10.56 17.43
N VAL A 214 -8.01 11.22 16.44
CA VAL A 214 -7.65 10.59 15.16
C VAL A 214 -6.61 9.51 15.37
N ALA A 215 -5.57 9.78 16.16
CA ALA A 215 -4.52 8.79 16.45
C ALA A 215 -5.08 7.58 17.24
N ARG A 216 -6.04 7.81 18.14
CA ARG A 216 -6.70 6.76 18.92
C ARG A 216 -7.67 5.95 18.05
N SER A 217 -8.50 6.63 17.25
CA SER A 217 -9.40 5.96 16.30
C SER A 217 -8.64 5.18 15.23
N GLN A 218 -7.52 5.71 14.73
CA GLN A 218 -6.62 5.03 13.78
C GLN A 218 -6.03 3.72 14.33
N ARG A 219 -5.69 3.66 15.63
CA ARG A 219 -5.17 2.43 16.27
C ARG A 219 -6.22 1.33 16.40
N GLY A 220 -7.50 1.69 16.60
CA GLY A 220 -8.59 0.72 16.74
C GLY A 220 -9.22 0.26 15.42
N ILE A 221 -8.75 0.77 14.28
CA ILE A 221 -9.31 0.45 12.95
C ILE A 221 -8.63 -0.77 12.31
N CYS A 222 -7.39 -1.06 12.70
CA CYS A 222 -6.61 -2.21 12.23
C CYS A 222 -6.14 -3.05 13.43
N GLU A 223 -7.08 -3.67 14.12
CA GLU A 223 -6.76 -4.49 15.29
C GLU A 223 -6.20 -5.86 14.84
N GLY A 224 -5.14 -6.32 15.51
CA GLY A 224 -4.58 -7.65 15.29
C GLY A 224 -3.67 -7.82 14.07
N LEU A 225 -3.48 -6.79 13.24
CA LEU A 225 -2.57 -6.84 12.09
C LEU A 225 -1.12 -7.19 12.47
N GLU A 226 -0.72 -6.87 13.71
CA GLU A 226 0.59 -7.18 14.28
C GLU A 226 0.91 -8.69 14.29
N ARG A 227 -0.11 -9.55 14.31
CA ARG A 227 0.04 -11.00 14.33
C ARG A 227 0.72 -11.55 13.08
N LEU A 228 0.58 -10.85 11.94
CA LEU A 228 1.27 -11.16 10.68
C LEU A 228 2.80 -10.95 10.75
N PHE A 229 3.25 -10.17 11.74
CA PHE A 229 4.64 -9.75 11.93
C PHE A 229 5.31 -10.50 13.09
N THR A 230 4.75 -11.60 13.55
CA THR A 230 5.34 -12.46 14.59
C THR A 230 6.64 -13.13 14.13
N THR A 231 6.82 -13.34 12.82
CA THR A 231 8.03 -13.89 12.22
C THR A 231 8.65 -12.90 11.24
N ASP A 232 9.99 -12.92 11.09
CA ASP A 232 10.69 -12.03 10.14
C ASP A 232 10.23 -12.30 8.71
N ALA A 233 10.12 -13.57 8.32
CA ALA A 233 9.56 -13.96 7.03
C ALA A 233 8.11 -13.46 6.88
N GLY A 234 7.32 -13.54 7.95
CA GLY A 234 5.93 -13.03 8.06
C GLY A 234 5.82 -11.58 7.66
N ALA A 235 6.61 -10.78 8.36
CA ALA A 235 6.74 -9.35 8.19
C ALA A 235 7.21 -8.96 6.79
N GLU A 236 8.25 -9.63 6.28
CA GLU A 236 8.80 -9.34 4.94
C GLU A 236 7.81 -9.64 3.82
N ALA A 237 7.14 -10.79 3.87
CA ALA A 237 6.18 -11.19 2.86
C ALA A 237 5.00 -10.21 2.80
N PHE A 238 4.40 -9.90 3.96
CA PHE A 238 3.25 -9.01 4.00
C PHE A 238 3.62 -7.58 3.64
N ALA A 239 4.74 -7.08 4.17
CA ALA A 239 5.26 -5.77 3.80
C ALA A 239 5.57 -5.68 2.30
N GLY A 240 6.09 -6.75 1.69
CA GLY A 240 6.31 -6.83 0.25
C GLY A 240 5.02 -6.72 -0.56
N ILE A 241 3.98 -7.47 -0.19
CA ILE A 241 2.66 -7.42 -0.85
C ILE A 241 2.06 -6.01 -0.74
N VAL A 242 2.02 -5.44 0.47
CA VAL A 242 1.47 -4.10 0.71
C VAL A 242 2.32 -3.02 0.01
N ALA A 243 3.64 -3.17 -0.04
CA ALA A 243 4.53 -2.25 -0.75
C ALA A 243 4.26 -2.24 -2.26
N GLN A 244 4.08 -3.43 -2.86
CA GLN A 244 3.74 -3.54 -4.27
C GLN A 244 2.38 -2.88 -4.53
N TRP A 245 1.37 -3.23 -3.76
CA TRP A 245 0.03 -2.67 -3.92
C TRP A 245 0.01 -1.13 -3.72
N SER A 246 0.70 -0.60 -2.71
CA SER A 246 0.89 0.85 -2.50
C SER A 246 1.62 1.54 -3.66
N ASN A 247 2.49 0.82 -4.37
CA ASN A 247 3.09 1.32 -5.61
C ASN A 247 2.09 1.30 -6.78
N TRP A 248 1.25 0.26 -6.88
CA TRP A 248 0.19 0.14 -7.90
C TRP A 248 -0.89 1.21 -7.78
N SER A 249 -1.19 1.70 -6.58
CA SER A 249 -2.16 2.79 -6.36
C SER A 249 -1.68 4.17 -6.84
N ARG A 250 -0.42 4.31 -7.29
CA ARG A 250 0.17 5.57 -7.78
C ARG A 250 0.60 5.51 -9.25
N PRO A 251 -0.34 5.28 -10.20
CA PRO A 251 -0.01 5.03 -11.60
C PRO A 251 0.75 6.20 -12.25
N TRP A 252 0.39 7.44 -11.94
CA TRP A 252 1.05 8.63 -12.49
C TRP A 252 2.49 8.79 -12.05
N SER A 253 2.79 8.47 -10.79
CA SER A 253 4.17 8.51 -10.30
C SER A 253 5.02 7.45 -11.01
N ARG A 254 4.46 6.26 -11.22
CA ARG A 254 5.13 5.18 -11.97
C ARG A 254 5.34 5.56 -13.42
N ALA A 255 4.32 6.12 -14.08
CA ALA A 255 4.42 6.58 -15.47
C ALA A 255 5.50 7.66 -15.62
N ALA A 256 5.56 8.63 -14.72
CA ALA A 256 6.59 9.67 -14.74
C ALA A 256 8.02 9.09 -14.59
N VAL A 257 8.22 8.16 -13.65
CA VAL A 257 9.52 7.50 -13.45
C VAL A 257 9.89 6.64 -14.65
N LEU A 258 8.95 5.85 -15.20
CA LEU A 258 9.17 5.04 -16.40
C LEU A 258 9.48 5.89 -17.63
N PHE A 259 8.79 7.01 -17.80
CA PHE A 259 9.04 7.96 -18.88
C PHE A 259 10.46 8.52 -18.77
N MET A 260 10.90 8.94 -17.58
CA MET A 260 12.25 9.45 -17.37
C MET A 260 13.32 8.40 -17.64
N TYR A 261 13.13 7.15 -17.18
CA TYR A 261 14.06 6.06 -17.50
C TYR A 261 14.10 5.73 -18.99
N SER A 262 12.95 5.75 -19.66
CA SER A 262 12.85 5.53 -21.11
C SER A 262 13.54 6.66 -21.88
N ALA A 263 13.38 7.90 -21.43
CA ALA A 263 14.08 9.06 -21.98
C ALA A 263 15.60 8.92 -21.78
N THR A 264 16.08 8.54 -20.59
CA THR A 264 17.50 8.24 -20.36
C THR A 264 18.02 7.17 -21.33
N ALA A 265 17.29 6.07 -21.49
CA ALA A 265 17.66 5.00 -22.41
C ALA A 265 17.70 5.48 -23.88
N GLY A 266 16.71 6.29 -24.29
CA GLY A 266 16.68 6.91 -25.62
C GLY A 266 17.85 7.86 -25.87
N LEU A 267 18.21 8.69 -24.89
CA LEU A 267 19.35 9.60 -24.97
C LEU A 267 20.69 8.85 -25.07
N ILE A 268 20.84 7.75 -24.32
CA ILE A 268 22.02 6.87 -24.41
C ILE A 268 22.06 6.15 -25.76
N GLY A 269 20.93 5.61 -26.23
CA GLY A 269 20.84 4.95 -27.53
C GLY A 269 21.18 5.91 -28.68
N TYR A 270 20.68 7.15 -28.61
CA TYR A 270 21.00 8.19 -29.57
C TYR A 270 22.49 8.60 -29.53
N PHE A 271 23.08 8.68 -28.33
CA PHE A 271 24.52 8.87 -28.19
C PHE A 271 25.32 7.76 -28.90
N ILE A 272 24.97 6.49 -28.67
CA ILE A 272 25.63 5.35 -29.33
C ILE A 272 25.48 5.42 -30.85
N TYR A 273 24.29 5.76 -31.35
CA TYR A 273 24.03 5.95 -32.77
C TYR A 273 24.90 7.05 -33.39
N LEU A 274 25.01 8.21 -32.73
CA LEU A 274 25.89 9.29 -33.19
C LEU A 274 27.36 8.86 -33.22
N GLN A 275 27.81 8.13 -32.20
CA GLN A 275 29.18 7.58 -32.16
C GLN A 275 29.43 6.61 -33.32
N ALA A 276 28.49 5.69 -33.59
CA ALA A 276 28.59 4.74 -34.68
C ALA A 276 28.69 5.43 -36.05
N ILE A 277 27.89 6.48 -36.30
CA ILE A 277 27.97 7.26 -37.54
C ILE A 277 29.33 7.97 -37.65
N THR A 278 29.82 8.57 -36.56
CA THR A 278 31.12 9.27 -36.60
C THR A 278 32.28 8.32 -36.86
N MET A 279 32.25 7.10 -36.31
CA MET A 279 33.26 6.07 -36.60
C MET A 279 33.18 5.61 -38.06
N TRP A 280 31.97 5.38 -38.58
CA TRP A 280 31.78 4.99 -39.98
C TRP A 280 32.28 6.05 -40.97
N LYS A 281 32.05 7.34 -40.67
CA LYS A 281 32.54 8.45 -41.51
C LYS A 281 34.05 8.68 -41.43
N ALA A 282 34.71 8.12 -40.41
CA ALA A 282 36.15 8.26 -40.19
C ALA A 282 36.97 7.11 -40.79
N MET A 283 36.32 6.01 -41.17
CA MET A 283 36.88 4.91 -41.97
C MET A 283 36.81 5.24 -43.45
#